data_AF-A0A2V8DBY5-F1
#
_entry.id   AF-A0A2V8DBY5-F1
#
_cell.length_a   1.000
_cell.length_b   1.000
_cell.length_c   1.000
_cell.angle_alpha   90.00
_cell.angle_beta   90.00
_cell.angle_gamma   90.00
#
_symmetry.space_group_name_H-M   'P 1'
#
loop_
_entity.id
_entity.type
_entity.pdbx_description
1 polymer ?
#
loop_
_entity_poly.entity_id
_entity_poly.type
_entity_poly.pdbx_seq_one_letter_code
_entity_poly.pdbx_strand_id
1 'polypeptide(L)'
;MPMPDRSWLVRFVLSFAIIGVSTLAASAQSAGSRAAETGWNALEAGDGDKAAAAFSLALGEQPRDPALLFGAGAAQHLLGRDTVAREFLRKALAVEPRLTPVSLLLGQIAYDLGDVTEAIRTYEAALVHAPRNRTLRERLEVWRNESGKMTYTSGPYTIMFEGHAEERLAAHATLVLDAAYWRIGKVIGAYPSAPITVILYTEQEFHDVTGAPEWSDGSFDTRIRIPVRGAMRTIARFDRVLTHELAHAMIASLAARGVPAWLHEGLAVNLEPGDVDGAEERLKAIRTFVPLAYLEAGFGRFNDAQARVAYDVSAVAARALMARLGTHVALLLGELGRGTEFAQAAQRFGIAPEEFEQNMSRRIKQGPTSR
;
A
#
# COMPACT_ATOMS: atom_id res chain seq x y z
N MET A 1 9.86 7.80 -18.95
CA MET A 1 10.83 6.91 -18.28
C MET A 1 9.99 5.98 -17.42
N PRO A 2 10.12 4.66 -17.54
CA PRO A 2 9.33 3.74 -16.71
C PRO A 2 9.69 3.95 -15.25
N MET A 3 8.68 4.09 -14.39
CA MET A 3 8.87 4.00 -12.94
C MET A 3 9.08 2.52 -12.63
N PRO A 4 10.19 2.11 -12.00
CA PRO A 4 10.38 0.72 -11.60
C PRO A 4 9.57 0.37 -10.34
N ASP A 5 9.47 -0.93 -10.13
CA ASP A 5 8.53 -1.60 -9.24
C ASP A 5 8.50 -1.11 -7.78
N ARG A 6 7.28 -0.88 -7.29
CA ARG A 6 6.95 -0.41 -5.94
C ARG A 6 6.56 -1.52 -4.96
N SER A 7 6.71 -2.79 -5.35
CA SER A 7 6.28 -3.93 -4.53
C SER A 7 7.01 -4.09 -3.19
N TRP A 8 8.08 -3.32 -2.94
CA TRP A 8 8.64 -3.25 -1.59
C TRP A 8 7.71 -2.55 -0.60
N LEU A 9 6.83 -1.65 -1.05
CA LEU A 9 6.03 -0.80 -0.14
C LEU A 9 4.98 -1.66 0.57
N VAL A 10 4.45 -2.65 -0.15
CA VAL A 10 3.49 -3.62 0.37
C VAL A 10 4.17 -4.69 1.25
N ARG A 11 5.47 -4.97 1.04
CA ARG A 11 6.22 -6.01 1.78
C ARG A 11 6.75 -5.56 3.14
N PHE A 12 6.79 -4.25 3.40
CA PHE A 12 7.43 -3.71 4.61
C PHE A 12 6.64 -3.96 5.89
N VAL A 13 5.30 -4.10 5.80
CA VAL A 13 4.41 -4.29 6.96
C VAL A 13 4.36 -5.76 7.43
N LEU A 14 4.41 -6.73 6.51
CA LEU A 14 4.34 -8.16 6.84
C LEU A 14 5.65 -8.73 7.41
N SER A 15 6.80 -8.14 7.09
CA SER A 15 8.12 -8.69 7.44
C SER A 15 8.43 -8.64 8.95
N PHE A 16 7.89 -7.66 9.69
CA PHE A 16 8.11 -7.55 11.14
C PHE A 16 7.14 -8.38 11.98
N ALA A 17 5.93 -8.62 11.47
CA ALA A 17 4.97 -9.52 12.12
C ALA A 17 5.55 -10.94 12.21
N ILE A 18 6.21 -11.42 11.14
CA ILE A 18 6.72 -12.81 11.05
C ILE A 18 7.83 -13.09 12.08
N ILE A 19 8.79 -12.18 12.29
CA ILE A 19 9.90 -12.39 13.24
C ILE A 19 9.42 -12.34 14.71
N GLY A 20 8.45 -11.48 15.02
CA GLY A 20 7.80 -11.43 16.33
C GLY A 20 6.89 -12.64 16.60
N VAL A 21 6.24 -13.16 15.55
CA VAL A 21 5.41 -14.36 15.58
C VAL A 21 6.22 -15.59 15.97
N SER A 22 7.41 -15.82 15.39
CA SER A 22 8.20 -17.03 15.70
C SER A 22 8.64 -17.14 17.16
N THR A 23 9.01 -16.02 17.79
CA THR A 23 9.48 -16.00 19.19
C THR A 23 8.34 -16.13 20.19
N LEU A 24 7.20 -15.47 19.93
CA LEU A 24 6.01 -15.57 20.77
C LEU A 24 5.26 -16.89 20.55
N ALA A 25 5.23 -17.44 19.33
CA ALA A 25 4.69 -18.76 19.03
C ALA A 25 5.44 -19.85 19.80
N ALA A 26 6.78 -19.81 19.87
CA ALA A 26 7.55 -20.76 20.67
C ALA A 26 7.23 -20.68 22.18
N SER A 27 6.98 -19.47 22.71
CA SER A 27 6.56 -19.29 24.12
C SER A 27 5.09 -19.64 24.37
N ALA A 28 4.22 -19.48 23.38
CA ALA A 28 2.81 -19.84 23.46
C ALA A 28 2.61 -21.35 23.24
N GLN A 29 3.47 -22.02 22.47
CA GLN A 29 3.41 -23.47 22.24
C GLN A 29 3.84 -24.27 23.48
N SER A 30 4.60 -23.67 24.40
CA SER A 30 4.93 -24.27 25.69
C SER A 30 3.84 -24.06 26.76
N ALA A 31 2.81 -23.24 26.49
CA ALA A 31 1.77 -22.85 27.47
C ALA A 31 0.30 -22.89 26.95
N GLY A 32 0.05 -23.07 25.65
CA GLY A 32 -1.22 -22.74 24.98
C GLY A 32 -2.04 -23.92 24.46
N SER A 33 -3.36 -23.74 24.40
CA SER A 33 -4.29 -24.73 23.84
C SER A 33 -4.12 -24.91 22.33
N ARG A 34 -4.61 -26.03 21.78
CA ARG A 34 -4.60 -26.35 20.33
C ARG A 34 -5.11 -25.20 19.44
N ALA A 35 -6.00 -24.36 19.97
CA ALA A 35 -6.50 -23.17 19.29
C ALA A 35 -5.40 -22.12 19.08
N ALA A 36 -4.53 -21.89 20.06
CA ALA A 36 -3.41 -20.95 19.93
C ALA A 36 -2.44 -21.37 18.81
N GLU A 37 -2.04 -22.65 18.78
CA GLU A 37 -1.18 -23.21 17.73
C GLU A 37 -1.82 -23.06 16.34
N THR A 38 -3.12 -23.35 16.23
CA THR A 38 -3.85 -23.14 14.97
C THR A 38 -3.82 -21.68 14.53
N GLY A 39 -3.94 -20.74 15.47
CA GLY A 39 -3.90 -19.30 15.20
C GLY A 39 -2.54 -18.83 14.68
N TRP A 40 -1.44 -19.26 15.31
CA TRP A 40 -0.09 -18.92 14.85
C TRP A 40 0.22 -19.50 13.47
N ASN A 41 -0.09 -20.78 13.24
CA ASN A 41 0.10 -21.42 11.94
C ASN A 41 -0.71 -20.73 10.84
N ALA A 42 -1.93 -20.28 11.16
CA ALA A 42 -2.76 -19.53 10.21
C ALA A 42 -2.18 -18.14 9.91
N LEU A 43 -1.63 -17.42 10.91
CA LEU A 43 -0.92 -16.16 10.68
C LEU A 43 0.30 -16.34 9.78
N GLU A 44 1.10 -17.38 10.02
CA GLU A 44 2.26 -17.69 9.18
C GLU A 44 1.86 -18.02 7.74
N ALA A 45 0.72 -18.69 7.57
CA ALA A 45 0.14 -18.99 6.26
C ALA A 45 -0.55 -17.78 5.60
N GLY A 46 -0.69 -16.64 6.29
CA GLY A 46 -1.43 -15.47 5.79
C GLY A 46 -2.96 -15.63 5.81
N ASP A 47 -3.48 -16.66 6.47
CA ASP A 47 -4.92 -16.91 6.60
C ASP A 47 -5.48 -16.15 7.81
N GLY A 48 -5.80 -14.87 7.59
CA GLY A 48 -6.27 -13.96 8.65
C GLY A 48 -7.61 -14.38 9.27
N ASP A 49 -8.53 -14.96 8.48
CA ASP A 49 -9.85 -15.37 8.99
C ASP A 49 -9.71 -16.59 9.90
N LYS A 50 -8.94 -17.60 9.49
CA LYS A 50 -8.65 -18.76 10.33
C LYS A 50 -7.86 -18.36 11.58
N ALA A 51 -6.89 -17.46 11.44
CA ALA A 51 -6.14 -16.93 12.57
C ALA A 51 -7.07 -16.22 13.58
N ALA A 52 -7.92 -15.32 13.11
CA ALA A 52 -8.87 -14.59 13.95
C ALA A 52 -9.82 -15.53 14.70
N ALA A 53 -10.37 -16.55 14.03
CA ALA A 53 -11.24 -17.54 14.65
C ALA A 53 -10.50 -18.34 15.73
N ALA A 54 -9.29 -18.80 15.44
CA ALA A 54 -8.49 -19.59 16.36
C ALA A 54 -8.04 -18.80 17.60
N PHE A 55 -7.59 -17.55 17.44
CA PHE A 55 -7.26 -16.69 18.59
C PHE A 55 -8.49 -16.30 19.41
N SER A 56 -9.66 -16.13 18.79
CA SER A 56 -10.91 -15.91 19.53
C SER A 56 -11.25 -17.08 20.46
N LEU A 57 -11.02 -18.33 20.01
CA LEU A 57 -11.21 -19.52 20.84
C LEU A 57 -10.19 -19.58 21.98
N ALA A 58 -8.91 -19.34 21.68
CA ALA A 58 -7.84 -19.36 22.68
C ALA A 58 -8.03 -18.27 23.75
N LEU A 59 -8.46 -17.07 23.36
CA LEU A 59 -8.80 -15.98 24.29
C LEU A 59 -10.05 -16.28 25.13
N GLY A 60 -10.93 -17.18 24.70
CA GLY A 60 -12.04 -17.66 25.53
C GLY A 60 -11.56 -18.43 26.77
N GLU A 61 -10.43 -19.12 26.66
CA GLU A 61 -9.80 -19.86 27.76
C GLU A 61 -8.85 -18.98 28.58
N GLN A 62 -8.09 -18.10 27.89
CA GLN A 62 -7.08 -17.22 28.50
C GLN A 62 -7.26 -15.76 28.07
N PRO A 63 -8.27 -15.03 28.59
CA PRO A 63 -8.68 -13.73 28.06
C PRO A 63 -7.67 -12.58 28.21
N ARG A 64 -6.65 -12.78 29.05
CA ARG A 64 -5.61 -11.79 29.35
C ARG A 64 -4.22 -12.25 28.93
N ASP A 65 -4.09 -13.36 28.20
CA ASP A 65 -2.79 -13.77 27.70
C ASP A 65 -2.29 -12.72 26.67
N PRO A 66 -1.15 -12.07 26.91
CA PRO A 66 -0.69 -10.98 26.06
C PRO A 66 -0.19 -11.47 24.69
N ALA A 67 0.26 -12.72 24.57
CA ALA A 67 0.65 -13.32 23.28
C ALA A 67 -0.60 -13.63 22.43
N LEU A 68 -1.67 -14.15 23.02
CA LEU A 68 -2.94 -14.37 22.32
C LEU A 68 -3.61 -13.06 21.92
N LEU A 69 -3.56 -12.03 22.77
CA LEU A 69 -4.03 -10.68 22.43
C LEU A 69 -3.21 -10.09 21.27
N PHE A 70 -1.88 -10.29 21.26
CA PHE A 70 -1.03 -9.92 20.13
C PHE A 70 -1.42 -10.66 18.85
N GLY A 71 -1.57 -11.98 18.90
CA GLY A 71 -1.97 -12.81 17.77
C GLY A 71 -3.33 -12.40 17.20
N ALA A 72 -4.32 -12.14 18.05
CA ALA A 72 -5.61 -11.60 17.65
C ALA A 72 -5.47 -10.23 16.96
N GLY A 73 -4.67 -9.32 17.54
CA GLY A 73 -4.37 -8.02 16.93
C GLY A 73 -3.71 -8.13 15.55
N ALA A 74 -2.70 -9.00 15.42
CA ALA A 74 -2.04 -9.28 14.15
C ALA A 74 -2.99 -9.88 13.11
N ALA A 75 -3.89 -10.79 13.51
CA ALA A 75 -4.90 -11.36 12.62
C ALA A 75 -5.90 -10.30 12.12
N GLN A 76 -6.37 -9.41 13.00
CA GLN A 76 -7.24 -8.31 12.59
C GLN A 76 -6.52 -7.33 11.65
N HIS A 77 -5.24 -7.04 11.91
CA HIS A 77 -4.42 -6.23 11.01
C HIS A 77 -4.23 -6.91 9.66
N LEU A 78 -4.04 -8.24 9.62
CA LEU A 78 -3.96 -9.02 8.38
C LEU A 78 -5.26 -8.92 7.56
N LEU A 79 -6.41 -8.82 8.24
CA LEU A 79 -7.73 -8.60 7.65
C LEU A 79 -8.03 -7.12 7.32
N GLY A 80 -7.09 -6.19 7.52
CA GLY A 80 -7.28 -4.75 7.30
C GLY A 80 -8.22 -4.08 8.32
N ARG A 81 -8.52 -4.75 9.43
CA ARG A 81 -9.39 -4.26 10.51
C ARG A 81 -8.55 -3.55 11.57
N ASP A 82 -7.84 -2.51 11.16
CA ASP A 82 -6.79 -1.86 11.96
C ASP A 82 -7.31 -1.21 13.24
N THR A 83 -8.56 -0.72 13.24
CA THR A 83 -9.21 -0.20 14.44
C THR A 83 -9.37 -1.29 15.51
N VAL A 84 -9.80 -2.49 15.12
CA VAL A 84 -9.95 -3.66 16.01
C VAL A 84 -8.58 -4.20 16.42
N ALA A 85 -7.63 -4.26 15.48
CA ALA A 85 -6.25 -4.66 15.76
C ALA A 85 -5.64 -3.78 16.86
N ARG A 86 -5.79 -2.46 16.75
CA ARG A 86 -5.32 -1.48 17.73
C ARG A 86 -5.88 -1.73 19.13
N GLU A 87 -7.15 -2.12 19.26
CA GLU A 87 -7.75 -2.44 20.56
C GLU A 87 -7.11 -3.67 21.22
N PHE A 88 -6.89 -4.74 20.47
CA PHE A 88 -6.23 -5.95 20.96
C PHE A 88 -4.78 -5.66 21.39
N LEU A 89 -4.04 -4.89 20.60
CA LEU A 89 -2.65 -4.56 20.89
C LEU A 89 -2.49 -3.66 22.11
N ARG A 90 -3.41 -2.70 22.31
CA ARG A 90 -3.46 -1.89 23.55
C ARG A 90 -3.74 -2.77 24.77
N LYS A 91 -4.65 -3.74 24.67
CA LYS A 91 -4.90 -4.71 25.75
C LYS A 91 -3.66 -5.56 26.05
N ALA A 92 -2.94 -6.01 25.02
CA ALA A 92 -1.70 -6.77 25.19
C ALA A 92 -0.63 -5.96 25.95
N LEU A 93 -0.39 -4.69 25.58
CA LEU A 93 0.57 -3.82 26.29
C LEU A 93 0.11 -3.43 27.70
N ALA A 94 -1.20 -3.40 27.97
CA ALA A 94 -1.71 -3.18 29.31
C ALA A 94 -1.41 -4.35 30.26
N VAL A 95 -1.26 -5.57 29.72
CA VAL A 95 -0.88 -6.76 30.48
C VAL A 95 0.64 -6.90 30.56
N GLU A 96 1.35 -6.82 29.43
CA GLU A 96 2.81 -6.90 29.37
C GLU A 96 3.40 -5.74 28.54
N PRO A 97 3.82 -4.65 29.19
CA PRO A 97 4.39 -3.47 28.53
C PRO A 97 5.74 -3.73 27.83
N ARG A 98 6.45 -4.83 28.14
CA ARG A 98 7.77 -5.12 27.58
C ARG A 98 7.73 -5.87 26.25
N LEU A 99 6.55 -6.26 25.77
CA LEU A 99 6.40 -6.93 24.48
C LEU A 99 6.68 -5.98 23.31
N THR A 100 7.96 -5.85 22.98
CA THR A 100 8.43 -5.02 21.86
C THR A 100 7.73 -5.31 20.53
N PRO A 101 7.42 -6.58 20.15
CA PRO A 101 6.64 -6.87 18.94
C PRO A 101 5.25 -6.22 18.92
N VAL A 102 4.58 -6.14 20.07
CA VAL A 102 3.27 -5.48 20.20
C VAL A 102 3.40 -3.98 20.01
N SER A 103 4.42 -3.36 20.62
CA SER A 103 4.68 -1.93 20.42
C SER A 103 5.01 -1.59 18.98
N LEU A 104 5.81 -2.41 18.30
CA LEU A 104 6.15 -2.25 16.87
C LEU A 104 4.89 -2.25 16.00
N LEU A 105 4.00 -3.23 16.19
CA LEU A 105 2.78 -3.32 15.39
C LEU A 105 1.78 -2.20 15.74
N LEU A 106 1.59 -1.89 17.04
CA LEU A 106 0.69 -0.83 17.48
C LEU A 106 1.14 0.54 16.97
N GLY A 107 2.43 0.86 17.08
CA GLY A 107 2.95 2.14 16.60
C GLY A 107 2.87 2.27 15.09
N GLN A 108 3.13 1.19 14.33
CA GLN A 108 2.94 1.19 12.88
C GLN A 108 1.47 1.44 12.51
N ILE A 109 0.53 0.70 13.11
CA ILE A 109 -0.91 0.88 12.85
C ILE A 109 -1.36 2.30 13.22
N ALA A 110 -0.91 2.84 14.35
CA ALA A 110 -1.23 4.21 14.74
C ALA A 110 -0.73 5.22 13.70
N TYR A 111 0.50 5.04 13.21
CA TYR A 111 1.08 5.88 12.16
C TYR A 111 0.30 5.79 10.83
N ASP A 112 -0.08 4.59 10.40
CA ASP A 112 -0.84 4.33 9.17
C ASP A 112 -2.25 4.93 9.25
N LEU A 113 -2.86 4.94 10.43
CA LEU A 113 -4.15 5.59 10.70
C LEU A 113 -4.04 7.11 10.86
N GLY A 114 -2.84 7.70 10.74
CA GLY A 114 -2.61 9.13 10.88
C GLY A 114 -2.38 9.63 12.31
N ASP A 115 -2.49 8.76 13.33
CA ASP A 115 -2.24 9.10 14.74
C ASP A 115 -0.73 9.01 15.06
N VAL A 116 0.04 9.93 14.48
CA VAL A 116 1.51 10.02 14.66
C VAL A 116 1.86 10.25 16.14
N THR A 117 0.99 10.93 16.90
CA THR A 117 1.18 11.17 18.33
C THR A 117 1.15 9.85 19.12
N GLU A 118 0.16 8.98 18.88
CA GLU A 118 0.13 7.65 19.49
C GLU A 118 1.32 6.79 19.04
N ALA A 119 1.69 6.85 17.76
CA ALA A 119 2.82 6.09 17.23
C ALA A 119 4.14 6.44 17.97
N ILE A 120 4.45 7.73 18.07
CA ILE A 120 5.61 8.26 18.79
C ILE A 120 5.59 7.83 20.26
N ARG A 121 4.48 8.06 20.97
CA ARG A 121 4.34 7.70 22.39
C ARG A 121 4.52 6.20 22.64
N THR A 122 3.98 5.37 21.75
CA THR A 122 4.09 3.91 21.85
C THR A 122 5.54 3.46 21.73
N TYR A 123 6.29 4.04 20.78
CA TYR A 123 7.71 3.70 20.58
C TYR A 123 8.61 4.25 21.68
N GLU A 124 8.32 5.46 22.19
CA GLU A 124 9.00 6.02 23.36
C GLU A 124 8.86 5.11 24.59
N ALA A 125 7.64 4.66 24.88
CA ALA A 125 7.37 3.74 25.99
C ALA A 125 8.12 2.41 25.80
N ALA A 126 8.13 1.86 24.59
CA ALA A 126 8.85 0.63 24.28
C ALA A 126 10.37 0.75 24.45
N LEU A 127 10.95 1.91 24.08
CA LEU A 127 12.39 2.16 24.21
C LEU A 127 12.88 2.24 25.66
N VAL A 128 11.99 2.49 26.64
CA VAL A 128 12.33 2.36 28.07
C VAL A 128 12.77 0.94 28.41
N HIS A 129 12.16 -0.07 27.77
CA HIS A 129 12.43 -1.48 28.02
C HIS A 129 13.37 -2.12 26.98
N ALA A 130 13.45 -1.54 25.78
CA ALA A 130 14.30 -2.01 24.69
C ALA A 130 15.19 -0.89 24.12
N PRO A 131 16.07 -0.25 24.93
CA PRO A 131 16.78 0.99 24.55
C PRO A 131 17.73 0.81 23.37
N ARG A 132 18.18 -0.42 23.10
CA ARG A 132 19.07 -0.74 21.98
C ARG A 132 18.33 -1.14 20.70
N ASN A 133 17.01 -1.27 20.73
CA ASN A 133 16.23 -1.65 19.56
C ASN A 133 16.40 -0.59 18.45
N ARG A 134 17.04 -0.99 17.36
CA ARG A 134 17.39 -0.10 16.24
C ARG A 134 16.15 0.35 15.47
N THR A 135 15.25 -0.59 15.16
CA THR A 135 14.01 -0.32 14.42
C THR A 135 13.12 0.71 15.11
N LEU A 136 12.94 0.61 16.43
CA LEU A 136 12.18 1.59 17.20
C LEU A 136 12.82 2.99 17.13
N ARG A 137 14.15 3.09 17.27
CA ARG A 137 14.86 4.37 17.24
C ARG A 137 14.80 5.03 15.87
N GLU A 138 15.10 4.30 14.80
CA GLU A 138 15.11 4.82 13.43
C GLU A 138 13.73 5.32 13.02
N ARG A 139 12.67 4.55 13.28
CA ARG A 139 11.29 4.97 12.98
C ARG A 139 10.83 6.15 13.82
N LEU A 140 11.19 6.16 15.11
CA LEU A 140 10.86 7.29 16.00
C LEU A 140 11.52 8.59 15.52
N GLU A 141 12.75 8.52 15.03
CA GLU A 141 13.46 9.66 14.43
C GLU A 141 12.72 10.19 13.19
N VAL A 142 12.35 9.30 12.26
CA VAL A 142 11.57 9.65 11.07
C VAL A 142 10.23 10.29 11.44
N TRP A 143 9.47 9.68 12.34
CA TRP A 143 8.15 10.19 12.73
C TRP A 143 8.22 11.51 13.48
N ARG A 144 9.25 11.73 14.30
CA ARG A 144 9.49 13.01 14.95
C ARG A 144 9.85 14.08 13.92
N ASN A 145 10.73 13.77 12.97
CA ASN A 145 11.07 14.68 11.88
C ASN A 145 9.82 15.10 11.11
N GLU A 146 9.01 14.14 10.66
CA GLU A 146 7.73 14.41 10.00
C GLU A 146 6.80 15.26 10.86
N SER A 147 6.61 14.93 12.14
CA SER A 147 5.72 15.69 13.04
C SER A 147 6.16 17.13 13.28
N GLY A 148 7.44 17.44 13.04
CA GLY A 148 8.00 18.79 13.13
C GLY A 148 7.90 19.59 11.83
N LYS A 149 7.50 18.98 10.71
CA LYS A 149 7.36 19.68 9.42
C LYS A 149 6.17 20.64 9.45
N MET A 150 6.25 21.69 8.65
CA MET A 150 5.13 22.63 8.46
C MET A 150 3.98 21.90 7.76
N THR A 151 2.76 22.15 8.19
CA THR A 151 1.56 21.52 7.64
C THR A 151 0.67 22.55 6.97
N TYR A 152 0.26 22.25 5.74
CA TYR A 152 -0.78 22.98 5.02
C TYR A 152 -1.94 22.04 4.73
N THR A 153 -3.13 22.39 5.22
CA THR A 153 -4.35 21.57 5.05
C THR A 153 -5.33 22.30 4.15
N SER A 154 -5.79 21.62 3.11
CA SER A 154 -6.78 22.13 2.15
C SER A 154 -7.64 20.99 1.63
N GLY A 155 -8.97 21.11 1.79
CA GLY A 155 -9.90 20.05 1.41
C GLY A 155 -9.56 18.72 2.09
N PRO A 156 -9.44 17.61 1.35
CA PRO A 156 -9.08 16.30 1.91
C PRO A 156 -7.57 16.12 2.12
N TYR A 157 -6.72 17.10 1.80
CA TYR A 157 -5.26 16.94 1.85
C TYR A 157 -4.62 17.58 3.07
N THR A 158 -3.62 16.91 3.61
CA THR A 158 -2.63 17.51 4.51
C THR A 158 -1.25 17.37 3.87
N ILE A 159 -0.65 18.49 3.49
CA ILE A 159 0.68 18.54 2.87
C ILE A 159 1.69 18.97 3.93
N MET A 160 2.72 18.14 4.13
CA MET A 160 3.79 18.33 5.10
C MET A 160 5.08 18.68 4.35
N PHE A 161 5.77 19.76 4.73
CA PHE A 161 6.97 20.23 4.03
C PHE A 161 7.96 20.93 4.97
N GLU A 162 9.20 21.07 4.53
CA GLU A 162 10.24 21.78 5.28
C GLU A 162 10.26 23.26 4.95
N GLY A 163 10.30 24.13 5.96
CA GLY A 163 10.63 25.56 5.79
C GLY A 163 9.78 26.34 4.77
N HIS A 164 10.22 27.56 4.47
CA HIS A 164 9.52 28.47 3.55
C HIS A 164 9.90 28.27 2.08
N ALA A 165 11.01 27.61 1.77
CA ALA A 165 11.44 27.45 0.37
C ALA A 165 10.51 26.48 -0.40
N GLU A 166 9.95 25.50 0.29
CA GLU A 166 9.05 24.49 -0.24
C GLU A 166 7.56 24.93 -0.20
N GLU A 167 7.24 26.06 0.44
CA GLU A 167 5.86 26.56 0.59
C GLU A 167 5.17 26.78 -0.77
N ARG A 168 5.91 27.30 -1.76
CA ARG A 168 5.39 27.47 -3.13
C ARG A 168 5.09 26.14 -3.80
N LEU A 169 5.92 25.13 -3.54
CA LEU A 169 5.72 23.80 -4.11
C LEU A 169 4.54 23.09 -3.43
N ALA A 170 4.35 23.27 -2.12
CA ALA A 170 3.17 22.79 -1.41
C ALA A 170 1.87 23.43 -1.92
N ALA A 171 1.90 24.74 -2.21
CA ALA A 171 0.76 25.43 -2.83
C ALA A 171 0.47 24.88 -4.23
N HIS A 172 1.49 24.66 -5.06
CA HIS A 172 1.33 24.05 -6.39
C HIS A 172 0.80 22.61 -6.30
N ALA A 173 1.35 21.80 -5.40
CA ALA A 173 0.88 20.43 -5.13
C ALA A 173 -0.61 20.40 -4.79
N THR A 174 -1.09 21.37 -4.01
CA THR A 174 -2.53 21.49 -3.67
C THR A 174 -3.39 21.65 -4.93
N LEU A 175 -2.98 22.50 -5.88
CA LEU A 175 -3.73 22.74 -7.12
C LEU A 175 -3.78 21.47 -7.98
N VAL A 176 -2.66 20.76 -8.09
CA VAL A 176 -2.56 19.51 -8.85
C VAL A 176 -3.44 18.43 -8.21
N LEU A 177 -3.34 18.25 -6.90
CA LEU A 177 -4.10 17.25 -6.15
C LEU A 177 -5.60 17.49 -6.27
N ASP A 178 -6.06 18.74 -6.11
CA ASP A 178 -7.48 19.06 -6.21
C ASP A 178 -8.04 18.73 -7.60
N ALA A 179 -7.37 19.19 -8.66
CA ALA A 179 -7.78 18.87 -10.03
C ALA A 179 -7.75 17.36 -10.32
N ALA A 180 -6.71 16.67 -9.87
CA ALA A 180 -6.56 15.23 -10.06
C ALA A 180 -7.60 14.43 -9.30
N TYR A 181 -7.90 14.77 -8.05
CA TYR A 181 -8.86 14.05 -7.20
C TYR A 181 -10.27 14.05 -7.79
N TRP A 182 -10.75 15.21 -8.25
CA TRP A 182 -12.08 15.29 -8.88
C TRP A 182 -12.14 14.47 -10.16
N ARG A 183 -11.10 14.56 -11.00
CA ARG A 183 -11.00 13.80 -12.25
C ARG A 183 -10.92 12.29 -12.01
N ILE A 184 -10.01 11.85 -11.13
CA ILE A 184 -9.81 10.44 -10.81
C ILE A 184 -11.05 9.87 -10.14
N GLY A 185 -11.61 10.54 -9.15
CA GLY A 185 -12.79 10.05 -8.44
C GLY A 185 -14.02 9.94 -9.33
N LYS A 186 -14.15 10.82 -10.35
CA LYS A 186 -15.19 10.68 -11.38
C LYS A 186 -15.00 9.43 -12.24
N VAL A 187 -13.75 9.09 -12.60
CA VAL A 187 -13.43 7.91 -13.41
C VAL A 187 -13.58 6.62 -12.59
N ILE A 188 -13.11 6.62 -11.35
CA ILE A 188 -13.21 5.46 -10.45
C ILE A 188 -14.67 5.27 -9.97
N GLY A 189 -15.42 6.36 -9.80
CA GLY A 189 -16.79 6.36 -9.28
C GLY A 189 -16.85 6.45 -7.75
N ALA A 190 -15.78 6.86 -7.08
CA ALA A 190 -15.73 7.02 -5.63
C ALA A 190 -14.66 8.02 -5.19
N TYR A 191 -14.82 8.52 -3.96
CA TYR A 191 -13.95 9.51 -3.34
C TYR A 191 -13.56 9.05 -1.93
N PRO A 192 -12.27 9.09 -1.56
CA PRO A 192 -11.82 8.82 -0.21
C PRO A 192 -12.52 9.73 0.82
N SER A 193 -12.95 9.16 1.93
CA SER A 193 -13.46 9.94 3.08
C SER A 193 -12.37 10.30 4.09
N ALA A 194 -11.27 9.54 4.10
CA ALA A 194 -10.14 9.78 4.97
C ALA A 194 -9.22 10.87 4.38
N PRO A 195 -8.58 11.70 5.23
CA PRO A 195 -7.59 12.66 4.77
C PRO A 195 -6.42 11.97 4.06
N ILE A 196 -5.91 12.60 3.01
CA ILE A 196 -4.74 12.15 2.25
C ILE A 196 -3.54 12.96 2.73
N THR A 197 -2.57 12.29 3.34
CA THR A 197 -1.32 12.92 3.77
C THR A 197 -0.29 12.87 2.64
N VAL A 198 0.29 14.02 2.34
CA VAL A 198 1.37 14.20 1.37
C VAL A 198 2.58 14.75 2.11
N ILE A 199 3.73 14.13 1.95
CA ILE A 199 4.97 14.55 2.59
C ILE A 199 5.99 14.88 1.52
N LEU A 200 6.42 16.13 1.52
CA LEU A 200 7.48 16.68 0.69
C LEU A 200 8.81 16.48 1.40
N TYR A 201 9.67 15.64 0.84
CA TYR A 201 10.99 15.29 1.37
C TYR A 201 12.11 15.89 0.55
N THR A 202 13.26 16.15 1.16
CA THR A 202 14.51 16.25 0.38
C THR A 202 14.85 14.90 -0.27
N GLU A 203 15.67 14.88 -1.32
CA GLU A 203 16.05 13.64 -2.02
C GLU A 203 16.76 12.64 -1.09
N GLN A 204 17.66 13.13 -0.23
CA GLN A 204 18.36 12.33 0.76
C GLN A 204 17.38 11.75 1.79
N GLU A 205 16.50 12.57 2.36
CA GLU A 205 15.49 12.05 3.31
C GLU A 205 14.56 11.04 2.64
N PHE A 206 14.15 11.28 1.40
CA PHE A 206 13.29 10.36 0.67
C PHE A 206 13.97 9.00 0.51
N HIS A 207 15.24 8.97 0.07
CA HIS A 207 16.05 7.76 0.01
C HIS A 207 16.17 7.08 1.38
N ASP A 208 16.50 7.83 2.42
CA ASP A 208 16.74 7.29 3.76
C ASP A 208 15.48 6.72 4.42
N VAL A 209 14.32 7.35 4.19
CA VAL A 209 13.03 6.92 4.74
C VAL A 209 12.43 5.74 3.97
N THR A 210 12.48 5.79 2.64
CA THR A 210 11.78 4.80 1.80
C THR A 210 12.69 3.65 1.37
N GLY A 211 14.00 3.82 1.49
CA GLY A 211 15.01 2.97 0.86
C GLY A 211 15.13 3.14 -0.66
N ALA A 212 14.32 4.03 -1.26
CA ALA A 212 14.15 4.27 -2.71
C ALA A 212 15.47 4.44 -3.44
N PRO A 213 15.72 3.75 -4.57
CA PRO A 213 16.79 4.17 -5.45
C PRO A 213 16.58 5.62 -5.85
N GLU A 214 17.68 6.32 -6.12
CA GLU A 214 17.72 7.75 -6.47
C GLU A 214 16.78 8.13 -7.64
N TRP A 215 16.43 7.19 -8.52
CA TRP A 215 15.53 7.42 -9.65
C TRP A 215 14.03 7.38 -9.32
N SER A 216 13.65 7.03 -8.09
CA SER A 216 12.24 6.93 -7.70
C SER A 216 11.62 8.31 -7.54
N ASP A 217 10.64 8.63 -8.38
CA ASP A 217 10.06 9.98 -8.42
C ASP A 217 9.02 10.24 -7.32
N GLY A 218 8.60 9.21 -6.58
CA GLY A 218 7.56 9.30 -5.56
C GLY A 218 7.22 7.92 -5.00
N SER A 219 6.46 7.89 -3.91
CA SER A 219 6.06 6.66 -3.23
C SER A 219 4.72 6.82 -2.53
N PHE A 220 3.96 5.73 -2.42
CA PHE A 220 2.74 5.66 -1.62
C PHE A 220 2.79 4.46 -0.65
N ASP A 221 2.72 4.73 0.66
CA ASP A 221 2.75 3.73 1.73
C ASP A 221 1.69 3.99 2.82
N THR A 222 0.46 4.30 2.40
CA THR A 222 -0.61 5.00 3.16
C THR A 222 -0.50 6.52 3.12
N ARG A 223 0.72 7.02 2.91
CA ARG A 223 1.01 8.44 2.71
C ARG A 223 1.69 8.62 1.37
N ILE A 224 1.43 9.74 0.72
CA ILE A 224 2.13 10.13 -0.49
C ILE A 224 3.45 10.77 -0.09
N ARG A 225 4.58 10.27 -0.59
CA ARG A 225 5.92 10.80 -0.31
C ARG A 225 6.55 11.25 -1.61
N ILE A 226 6.97 12.51 -1.68
CA ILE A 226 7.51 13.12 -2.90
C ILE A 226 8.87 13.77 -2.60
N PRO A 227 9.95 13.39 -3.29
CA PRO A 227 11.21 14.11 -3.22
C PRO A 227 11.12 15.46 -3.95
N VAL A 228 11.46 16.56 -3.26
CA VAL A 228 11.32 17.94 -3.76
C VAL A 228 12.60 18.53 -4.32
N ARG A 229 13.79 18.03 -3.96
CA ARG A 229 15.04 18.59 -4.51
C ARG A 229 15.35 17.94 -5.85
N GLY A 230 15.56 18.80 -6.85
CA GLY A 230 15.40 18.43 -8.25
C GLY A 230 13.94 18.44 -8.74
N ALA A 231 12.95 18.53 -7.83
CA ALA A 231 11.48 18.63 -7.93
C ALA A 231 10.80 17.94 -9.12
N MET A 232 11.51 17.05 -9.79
CA MET A 232 11.30 16.70 -11.19
C MET A 232 11.73 17.85 -12.12
N ARG A 233 12.75 17.65 -12.98
CA ARG A 233 13.41 18.68 -13.86
C ARG A 233 12.47 19.65 -14.59
N THR A 234 11.18 19.33 -14.67
CA THR A 234 10.07 20.17 -15.13
C THR A 234 8.85 19.98 -14.22
N ILE A 235 8.06 21.05 -14.03
CA ILE A 235 6.79 21.02 -13.28
C ILE A 235 5.80 19.96 -13.80
N ALA A 236 5.80 19.70 -15.11
CA ALA A 236 4.94 18.68 -15.71
C ALA A 236 5.27 17.26 -15.24
N ARG A 237 6.55 16.98 -14.94
CA ARG A 237 6.94 15.67 -14.41
C ARG A 237 6.41 15.61 -12.95
N PHE A 238 6.56 16.66 -12.14
CA PHE A 238 5.99 16.77 -10.77
C PHE A 238 4.49 16.46 -10.75
N ASP A 239 3.72 17.14 -11.60
CA ASP A 239 2.28 16.97 -11.67
C ASP A 239 1.88 15.52 -11.98
N ARG A 240 2.64 14.89 -12.89
CA ARG A 240 2.39 13.51 -13.29
C ARG A 240 2.56 12.54 -12.13
N VAL A 241 3.68 12.63 -11.42
CA VAL A 241 3.96 11.68 -10.33
C VAL A 241 3.10 11.95 -9.11
N LEU A 242 2.83 13.20 -8.78
CA LEU A 242 1.89 13.52 -7.71
C LEU A 242 0.49 12.96 -8.02
N THR A 243 0.06 13.05 -9.28
CA THR A 243 -1.20 12.43 -9.72
C THR A 243 -1.16 10.91 -9.66
N HIS A 244 -0.03 10.31 -10.01
CA HIS A 244 0.18 8.86 -9.93
C HIS A 244 0.06 8.36 -8.48
N GLU A 245 0.74 9.02 -7.53
CA GLU A 245 0.64 8.67 -6.10
C GLU A 245 -0.78 8.87 -5.56
N LEU A 246 -1.46 9.93 -6.00
CA LEU A 246 -2.85 10.15 -5.63
C LEU A 246 -3.75 9.02 -6.13
N ALA A 247 -3.51 8.51 -7.35
CA ALA A 247 -4.28 7.37 -7.86
C ALA A 247 -4.11 6.13 -6.96
N HIS A 248 -2.89 5.84 -6.49
CA HIS A 248 -2.67 4.78 -5.50
C HIS A 248 -3.44 5.02 -4.20
N ALA A 249 -3.40 6.24 -3.66
CA ALA A 249 -4.14 6.59 -2.45
C ALA A 249 -5.66 6.38 -2.61
N MET A 250 -6.20 6.76 -3.77
CA MET A 250 -7.62 6.60 -4.05
C MET A 250 -8.01 5.13 -4.24
N ILE A 251 -7.18 4.32 -4.91
CA ILE A 251 -7.41 2.87 -5.05
C ILE A 251 -7.35 2.20 -3.68
N ALA A 252 -6.32 2.50 -2.88
CA ALA A 252 -6.12 1.94 -1.54
C ALA A 252 -7.26 2.29 -0.58
N SER A 253 -7.89 3.46 -0.74
CA SER A 253 -9.08 3.84 0.06
C SER A 253 -10.29 2.93 -0.17
N LEU A 254 -10.37 2.29 -1.34
CA LEU A 254 -11.45 1.35 -1.70
C LEU A 254 -11.04 -0.09 -1.43
N ALA A 255 -9.76 -0.39 -1.62
CA ALA A 255 -9.19 -1.71 -1.47
C ALA A 255 -7.72 -1.59 -1.06
N ALA A 256 -7.49 -1.54 0.25
CA ALA A 256 -6.14 -1.47 0.80
C ALA A 256 -5.30 -2.72 0.47
N ARG A 257 -5.96 -3.83 0.16
CA ARG A 257 -5.36 -5.15 -0.14
C ARG A 257 -6.20 -5.88 -1.19
N GLY A 258 -5.65 -6.96 -1.75
CA GLY A 258 -6.36 -7.84 -2.69
C GLY A 258 -6.40 -7.35 -4.14
N VAL A 259 -6.01 -6.11 -4.42
CA VAL A 259 -5.87 -5.61 -5.80
C VAL A 259 -4.59 -6.19 -6.42
N PRO A 260 -4.65 -6.93 -7.54
CA PRO A 260 -3.46 -7.41 -8.23
C PRO A 260 -2.54 -6.26 -8.65
N ALA A 261 -1.22 -6.45 -8.57
CA ALA A 261 -0.28 -5.36 -8.86
C ALA A 261 -0.44 -4.79 -10.28
N TRP A 262 -0.69 -5.63 -11.29
CA TRP A 262 -0.98 -5.16 -12.65
C TRP A 262 -2.18 -4.22 -12.72
N LEU A 263 -3.22 -4.48 -11.93
CA LEU A 263 -4.42 -3.65 -11.92
C LEU A 263 -4.15 -2.34 -11.16
N HIS A 264 -3.48 -2.43 -10.02
CA HIS A 264 -3.12 -1.28 -9.20
C HIS A 264 -2.24 -0.28 -9.97
N GLU A 265 -1.13 -0.75 -10.54
CA GLU A 265 -0.22 0.07 -11.35
C GLU A 265 -0.87 0.52 -12.66
N GLY A 266 -1.60 -0.39 -13.33
CA GLY A 266 -2.27 -0.08 -14.59
C GLY A 266 -3.32 1.01 -14.45
N LEU A 267 -4.12 0.99 -13.37
CA LEU A 267 -5.06 2.07 -13.07
C LEU A 267 -4.31 3.39 -12.80
N ALA A 268 -3.27 3.38 -11.97
CA ALA A 268 -2.49 4.58 -11.68
C ALA A 268 -1.90 5.22 -12.95
N VAL A 269 -1.35 4.41 -13.86
CA VAL A 269 -0.82 4.88 -15.15
C VAL A 269 -1.91 5.39 -16.10
N ASN A 270 -3.12 4.84 -16.09
CA ASN A 270 -4.22 5.39 -16.91
C ASN A 270 -4.84 6.66 -16.30
N LEU A 271 -4.60 6.89 -15.01
CA LEU A 271 -5.14 8.02 -14.27
C LEU A 271 -4.16 9.19 -14.21
N GLU A 272 -2.86 9.01 -14.46
CA GLU A 272 -1.91 10.13 -14.56
C GLU A 272 -2.11 10.95 -15.86
N PRO A 273 -1.64 12.21 -15.91
CA PRO A 273 -1.61 13.00 -17.14
C PRO A 273 -0.55 12.45 -18.10
N GLY A 274 -0.95 12.06 -19.31
CA GLY A 274 0.00 11.60 -20.34
C GLY A 274 -0.67 10.84 -21.48
N ASP A 275 0.13 10.53 -22.50
CA ASP A 275 -0.28 9.65 -23.61
C ASP A 275 -0.05 8.19 -23.22
N VAL A 276 -1.15 7.53 -22.85
CA VAL A 276 -1.15 6.12 -22.51
C VAL A 276 -1.31 5.24 -23.77
N ASP A 277 -1.61 5.80 -24.95
CA ASP A 277 -1.76 5.07 -26.22
C ASP A 277 -0.42 4.52 -26.71
N GLY A 278 0.68 5.19 -26.40
CA GLY A 278 2.03 4.70 -26.71
C GLY A 278 2.38 3.35 -26.07
N ALA A 279 1.72 2.93 -24.98
CA ALA A 279 1.98 1.62 -24.36
C ALA A 279 1.58 0.46 -25.29
N GLU A 280 0.41 0.54 -25.92
CA GLU A 280 -0.04 -0.52 -26.83
C GLU A 280 0.82 -0.58 -28.10
N GLU A 281 1.24 0.58 -28.61
CA GLU A 281 2.14 0.65 -29.77
C GLU A 281 3.50 0.01 -29.49
N ARG A 282 4.09 0.27 -28.32
CA ARG A 282 5.34 -0.37 -27.88
C ARG A 282 5.19 -1.89 -27.79
N LEU A 283 4.11 -2.38 -27.20
CA LEU A 283 3.84 -3.82 -27.10
C LEU A 283 3.64 -4.47 -28.47
N LYS A 284 2.92 -3.81 -29.39
CA LYS A 284 2.72 -4.26 -30.77
C LYS A 284 4.02 -4.30 -31.57
N ALA A 285 4.92 -3.32 -31.34
CA ALA A 285 6.22 -3.27 -32.00
C ALA A 285 7.10 -4.47 -31.63
N ILE A 286 7.09 -4.88 -30.36
CA ILE A 286 7.85 -6.05 -29.87
C ILE A 286 7.06 -7.36 -29.88
N ARG A 287 5.77 -7.31 -30.26
CA ARG A 287 4.81 -8.44 -30.28
C ARG A 287 4.79 -9.29 -29.00
N THR A 288 5.01 -8.63 -27.86
CA THR A 288 5.11 -9.30 -26.55
C THR A 288 3.90 -8.98 -25.69
N PHE A 289 3.30 -10.02 -25.12
CA PHE A 289 2.27 -9.89 -24.08
C PHE A 289 2.61 -10.85 -22.95
N VAL A 290 2.76 -10.30 -21.75
CA VAL A 290 3.02 -11.09 -20.53
C VAL A 290 1.67 -11.44 -19.89
N PRO A 291 1.41 -12.71 -19.55
CA PRO A 291 0.14 -13.06 -18.94
C PRO A 291 -0.06 -12.36 -17.59
N LEU A 292 -1.29 -11.92 -17.31
CA LEU A 292 -1.63 -11.09 -16.14
C LEU A 292 -1.33 -11.81 -14.82
N ALA A 293 -1.46 -13.13 -14.78
CA ALA A 293 -1.09 -13.96 -13.62
C ALA A 293 0.38 -13.77 -13.20
N TYR A 294 1.30 -13.53 -14.14
CA TYR A 294 2.69 -13.21 -13.79
C TYR A 294 2.86 -11.81 -13.21
N LEU A 295 1.86 -10.95 -13.35
CA LEU A 295 1.91 -9.56 -12.93
C LEU A 295 1.12 -9.31 -11.63
N GLU A 296 0.56 -10.35 -11.00
CA GLU A 296 -0.23 -10.22 -9.76
C GLU A 296 0.64 -9.90 -8.54
N ALA A 297 1.77 -10.59 -8.39
CA ALA A 297 2.64 -10.52 -7.21
C ALA A 297 3.60 -9.31 -7.18
N GLY A 298 3.43 -8.33 -8.08
CA GLY A 298 4.33 -7.19 -8.24
C GLY A 298 5.49 -7.44 -9.21
N PHE A 299 6.24 -6.39 -9.51
CA PHE A 299 7.23 -6.37 -10.60
C PHE A 299 8.68 -6.48 -10.07
N GLY A 300 8.90 -6.69 -8.78
CA GLY A 300 10.22 -6.48 -8.14
C GLY A 300 11.27 -7.53 -8.46
N ARG A 301 10.82 -8.64 -9.03
CA ARG A 301 11.67 -9.70 -9.56
C ARG A 301 12.14 -9.45 -11.00
N PHE A 302 11.62 -8.40 -11.64
CA PHE A 302 11.91 -8.08 -13.03
C PHE A 302 13.08 -7.10 -13.13
N ASN A 303 13.89 -7.25 -14.18
CA ASN A 303 14.84 -6.21 -14.57
C ASN A 303 14.11 -5.03 -15.23
N ASP A 304 14.82 -3.92 -15.47
CA ASP A 304 14.25 -2.69 -16.04
C ASP A 304 13.48 -2.90 -17.35
N ALA A 305 13.96 -3.80 -18.23
CA ALA A 305 13.31 -4.06 -19.51
C ALA A 305 12.02 -4.87 -19.33
N GLN A 306 12.05 -5.87 -18.44
CA GLN A 306 10.88 -6.66 -18.09
C GLN A 306 9.83 -5.80 -17.35
N ALA A 307 10.26 -4.93 -16.43
CA ALA A 307 9.38 -4.00 -15.74
C ALA A 307 8.68 -3.05 -16.71
N ARG A 308 9.39 -2.50 -17.70
CA ARG A 308 8.78 -1.70 -18.78
C ARG A 308 7.61 -2.42 -19.47
N VAL A 309 7.84 -3.67 -19.87
CA VAL A 309 6.82 -4.47 -20.52
C VAL A 309 5.66 -4.77 -19.57
N ALA A 310 5.94 -5.06 -18.29
CA ALA A 310 4.92 -5.27 -17.26
C ALA A 310 4.02 -4.04 -17.07
N TYR A 311 4.61 -2.84 -16.98
CA TYR A 311 3.87 -1.58 -16.91
C TYR A 311 3.02 -1.32 -18.15
N ASP A 312 3.58 -1.54 -19.35
CA ASP A 312 2.85 -1.35 -20.60
C ASP A 312 1.66 -2.33 -20.70
N VAL A 313 1.86 -3.61 -20.37
CA VAL A 313 0.78 -4.62 -20.34
C VAL A 313 -0.29 -4.22 -19.32
N SER A 314 0.13 -3.81 -18.13
CA SER A 314 -0.76 -3.38 -17.03
C SER A 314 -1.60 -2.17 -17.45
N ALA A 315 -0.98 -1.17 -18.09
CA ALA A 315 -1.67 0.02 -18.58
C ALA A 315 -2.71 -0.34 -19.67
N VAL A 316 -2.35 -1.21 -20.63
CA VAL A 316 -3.30 -1.62 -21.69
C VAL A 316 -4.45 -2.44 -21.11
N ALA A 317 -4.16 -3.36 -20.18
CA ALA A 317 -5.17 -4.18 -19.52
C ALA A 317 -6.11 -3.35 -18.66
N ALA A 318 -5.59 -2.47 -17.81
CA ALA A 318 -6.40 -1.58 -17.00
C ALA A 318 -7.28 -0.66 -17.85
N ARG A 319 -6.77 -0.12 -18.97
CA ARG A 319 -7.58 0.71 -19.88
C ARG A 319 -8.76 -0.07 -20.47
N ALA A 320 -8.50 -1.27 -20.98
CA ALA A 320 -9.53 -2.12 -21.54
C ALA A 320 -10.59 -2.51 -20.50
N LEU A 321 -10.15 -2.77 -19.27
CA LEU A 321 -11.02 -3.06 -18.14
C LEU A 321 -11.88 -1.85 -17.76
N MET A 322 -11.28 -0.67 -17.60
CA MET A 322 -12.00 0.58 -17.30
C MET A 322 -13.05 0.90 -18.36
N ALA A 323 -12.73 0.72 -19.64
CA ALA A 323 -13.68 0.93 -20.74
C ALA A 323 -14.89 0.00 -20.66
N ARG A 324 -14.72 -1.23 -20.14
CA ARG A 324 -15.80 -2.20 -19.97
C ARG A 324 -16.61 -1.97 -18.69
N LEU A 325 -15.95 -1.54 -17.61
CA LEU A 325 -16.60 -1.27 -16.33
C LEU A 325 -17.36 0.07 -16.32
N GLY A 326 -16.91 1.07 -17.07
CA GLY A 326 -17.45 2.42 -17.00
C GLY A 326 -17.32 2.97 -15.58
N THR A 327 -18.44 3.37 -14.98
CA THR A 327 -18.49 3.94 -13.61
C THR A 327 -18.39 2.90 -12.48
N HIS A 328 -18.25 1.61 -12.81
CA HIS A 328 -18.27 0.52 -11.81
C HIS A 328 -16.88 0.11 -11.31
N VAL A 329 -15.82 0.86 -11.62
CA VAL A 329 -14.45 0.56 -11.16
C VAL A 329 -14.39 0.45 -9.63
N ALA A 330 -15.02 1.38 -8.91
CA ALA A 330 -15.08 1.34 -7.45
C ALA A 330 -15.77 0.08 -6.90
N LEU A 331 -16.79 -0.45 -7.59
CA LEU A 331 -17.47 -1.67 -7.16
C LEU A 331 -16.57 -2.89 -7.31
N LEU A 332 -15.82 -2.99 -8.42
CA LEU A 332 -14.83 -4.04 -8.60
C LEU A 332 -13.76 -3.96 -7.51
N LEU A 333 -13.18 -2.78 -7.29
CA LEU A 333 -12.16 -2.58 -6.25
C LEU A 333 -12.70 -2.98 -4.87
N GLY A 334 -13.93 -2.57 -4.52
CA GLY A 334 -14.55 -2.95 -3.25
C GLY A 334 -14.73 -4.46 -3.06
N GLU A 335 -14.96 -5.24 -4.14
CA GLU A 335 -15.00 -6.71 -4.07
C GLU A 335 -13.62 -7.31 -3.80
N LEU A 336 -12.58 -6.78 -4.46
CA LEU A 336 -11.18 -7.18 -4.22
C LEU A 336 -10.75 -6.85 -2.80
N GLY A 337 -11.13 -5.66 -2.30
CA GLY A 337 -10.87 -5.23 -0.93
C GLY A 337 -11.54 -6.10 0.14
N ARG A 338 -12.60 -6.83 -0.21
CA ARG A 338 -13.25 -7.84 0.64
C ARG A 338 -12.60 -9.24 0.54
N GLY A 339 -11.51 -9.38 -0.22
CA GLY A 339 -10.81 -10.65 -0.42
C GLY A 339 -11.38 -11.51 -1.54
N THR A 340 -12.22 -10.96 -2.43
CA THR A 340 -12.67 -11.70 -3.62
C THR A 340 -11.54 -11.72 -4.65
N GLU A 341 -11.17 -12.91 -5.13
CA GLU A 341 -10.19 -13.06 -6.20
C GLU A 341 -10.62 -12.34 -7.48
N PHE A 342 -9.66 -11.74 -8.20
CA PHE A 342 -9.95 -10.92 -9.39
C PHE A 342 -10.79 -11.66 -10.43
N ALA A 343 -10.44 -12.93 -10.71
CA ALA A 343 -11.16 -13.73 -11.69
C ALA A 343 -12.64 -13.87 -11.35
N GLN A 344 -12.96 -14.08 -10.06
CA GLN A 344 -14.34 -14.20 -9.59
C GLN A 344 -15.04 -12.84 -9.56
N ALA A 345 -14.35 -11.78 -9.14
CA ALA A 345 -14.92 -10.44 -9.11
C ALA A 345 -15.26 -9.94 -10.53
N ALA A 346 -14.36 -10.13 -11.49
CA ALA A 346 -14.53 -9.74 -12.89
C ALA A 346 -15.76 -10.40 -13.55
N GLN A 347 -16.03 -11.68 -13.24
CA GLN A 347 -17.20 -12.39 -13.76
C GLN A 347 -18.53 -11.74 -13.35
N ARG A 348 -18.62 -11.15 -12.15
CA ARG A 348 -19.82 -10.42 -11.69
C ARG A 348 -20.13 -9.19 -12.55
N PHE A 349 -19.13 -8.67 -13.26
CA PHE A 349 -19.26 -7.57 -14.22
C PHE A 349 -19.36 -8.05 -15.67
N GLY A 350 -19.60 -9.35 -15.90
CA GLY A 350 -19.70 -9.92 -17.25
C GLY A 350 -18.36 -9.91 -18.01
N ILE A 351 -17.25 -10.03 -17.29
CA ILE A 351 -15.91 -10.10 -17.85
C ILE A 351 -15.36 -11.51 -17.59
N ALA A 352 -15.25 -12.30 -18.64
CA ALA A 352 -14.55 -13.58 -18.59
C ALA A 352 -13.03 -13.33 -18.62
N PRO A 353 -12.27 -13.59 -17.54
CA PRO A 353 -10.86 -13.22 -17.45
C PRO A 353 -10.00 -13.81 -18.56
N GLU A 354 -10.21 -15.07 -18.91
CA GLU A 354 -9.44 -15.78 -19.94
C GLU A 354 -9.71 -15.19 -21.32
N GLU A 355 -10.97 -14.90 -21.65
CA GLU A 355 -11.34 -14.30 -22.93
C GLU A 355 -10.80 -12.87 -23.03
N PHE A 356 -10.94 -12.10 -21.94
CA PHE A 356 -10.41 -10.75 -21.82
C PHE A 356 -8.90 -10.70 -22.12
N GLU A 357 -8.14 -11.59 -21.50
CA GLU A 357 -6.71 -11.70 -21.70
C GLU A 357 -6.34 -12.18 -23.11
N GLN A 358 -7.00 -13.22 -23.62
CA GLN A 358 -6.75 -13.75 -24.96
C GLN A 358 -7.00 -12.70 -26.05
N ASN A 359 -8.04 -11.88 -25.89
CA ASN A 359 -8.34 -10.79 -26.83
C ASN A 359 -7.20 -9.77 -26.89
N MET A 360 -6.66 -9.36 -25.74
CA MET A 360 -5.51 -8.45 -25.69
C MET A 360 -4.24 -9.08 -26.26
N SER A 361 -3.94 -10.34 -25.88
CA SER A 361 -2.78 -11.06 -26.37
C SER A 361 -2.80 -11.17 -27.91
N ARG A 362 -3.97 -11.51 -28.49
CA ARG A 362 -4.15 -11.56 -29.95
C ARG A 362 -3.93 -10.19 -30.59
N ARG A 363 -4.56 -9.14 -30.06
CA ARG A 363 -4.46 -7.77 -30.60
C ARG A 363 -3.02 -7.26 -30.60
N ILE A 364 -2.25 -7.56 -29.56
CA ILE A 364 -0.84 -7.14 -29.44
C ILE A 364 0.06 -7.96 -30.37
N LYS A 365 -0.15 -9.29 -30.46
CA LYS A 365 0.67 -10.17 -31.30
C LYS A 365 0.43 -9.99 -32.81
N GLN A 366 -0.73 -9.51 -33.21
CA GLN A 366 -1.03 -9.15 -34.61
C GLN A 366 -0.14 -8.00 -35.13
N GLY A 367 0.45 -7.21 -34.24
CA GLY A 367 1.33 -6.09 -34.59
C GLY A 367 0.55 -4.81 -34.97
N PRO A 368 1.23 -3.79 -35.50
CA PRO A 368 0.57 -2.56 -35.95
C PRO A 368 -0.39 -2.87 -37.10
N THR A 369 -1.63 -2.40 -37.01
CA THR A 369 -2.52 -2.35 -38.17
C THR A 369 -1.88 -1.42 -39.20
N SER A 370 -1.48 -1.96 -40.35
CA SER A 370 -1.02 -1.17 -41.49
C SER A 370 -2.08 -0.14 -41.84
N ARG A 371 -1.79 1.14 -41.60
CA ARG A 371 -2.60 2.27 -42.08
C ARG A 371 -2.27 2.58 -43.52
#